data_AF-A0A920FZU9-F1
#
_entry.id   AF-A0A920FZU9-F1
#
_cell.length_a   1.000
_cell.length_b   1.000
_cell.length_c   1.000
_cell.angle_alpha   90.00
_cell.angle_beta   90.00
_cell.angle_gamma   90.00
#
_symmetry.space_group_name_H-M   'P 1'
#
loop_
_entity.id
_entity.type
_entity.pdbx_description
1 polymer ?
#
loop_
_entity_poly.entity_id
_entity_poly.type
_entity_poly.pdbx_seq_one_letter_code
_entity_poly.pdbx_strand_id
1 'polypeptide(L)'
;MPHLREDGGLSRLGLISGSLAGALRASGWRGELLGWGPGNPPWSAVKHWGSLTGISLDLESVVAEADMIVVGAPPQATVELLPEVIALARSSGEPIVTDLASIKSVIVDAVQPAIANLSPDIRLRAASIAVLMPRSLHSLRAGR
;
A
#
# COMPACT_ATOMS: atom_id res chain seq x y z
N MET A 1 18.45 -11.99 32.17
CA MET A 1 18.38 -12.12 30.71
C MET A 1 17.46 -11.04 30.18
N PRO A 2 17.91 -10.11 29.33
CA PRO A 2 17.04 -9.06 28.84
C PRO A 2 16.05 -9.67 27.84
N HIS A 3 14.78 -9.45 28.16
CA HIS A 3 13.59 -9.65 27.37
C HIS A 3 13.79 -8.99 26.00
N LEU A 4 13.85 -9.81 24.95
CA LEU A 4 13.76 -9.35 23.57
C LEU A 4 12.41 -8.62 23.44
N ARG A 5 12.47 -7.31 23.22
CA ARG A 5 11.32 -6.56 22.71
C ARG A 5 11.03 -7.14 21.33
N GLU A 6 9.84 -7.69 21.14
CA GLU A 6 9.42 -8.14 19.81
C GLU A 6 9.21 -6.90 18.93
N ASP A 7 10.23 -6.57 18.16
CA ASP A 7 10.20 -5.53 17.15
C ASP A 7 9.08 -5.87 16.15
N GLY A 8 8.07 -4.99 16.12
CA GLY A 8 6.91 -4.98 15.23
C GLY A 8 6.88 -6.04 14.12
N GLY A 9 6.22 -7.17 14.41
CA GLY A 9 6.00 -8.22 13.43
C GLY A 9 5.31 -7.70 12.17
N LEU A 10 5.82 -8.10 11.00
CA LEU A 10 5.19 -7.86 9.71
C LEU A 10 3.75 -8.41 9.75
N SER A 11 2.77 -7.58 9.40
CA SER A 11 1.41 -8.10 9.18
C SER A 11 1.44 -9.10 8.01
N ARG A 12 0.52 -10.07 7.98
CA ARG A 12 0.38 -10.99 6.82
C ARG A 12 0.28 -10.24 5.49
N LEU A 13 -0.26 -9.03 5.51
CA LEU A 13 -0.40 -8.20 4.32
C LEU A 13 0.91 -7.51 3.92
N GLY A 14 1.78 -7.25 4.90
CA GLY A 14 3.16 -6.91 4.60
C GLY A 14 3.93 -8.06 3.93
N LEU A 15 3.65 -9.32 4.30
CA LEU A 15 4.20 -10.47 3.56
C LEU A 15 3.61 -10.60 2.15
N ILE A 16 2.31 -10.37 1.97
CA ILE A 16 1.67 -10.45 0.64
C ILE A 16 2.25 -9.37 -0.28
N SER A 17 2.35 -8.14 0.18
CA SER A 17 2.89 -7.06 -0.63
C SER A 17 4.40 -7.15 -0.85
N GLY A 18 5.15 -7.65 0.14
CA GLY A 18 6.55 -8.03 -0.08
C GLY A 18 6.69 -9.14 -1.11
N SER A 19 5.80 -10.14 -1.10
CA SER A 19 5.77 -11.23 -2.09
C SER A 19 5.41 -10.71 -3.49
N LEU A 20 4.47 -9.77 -3.61
CA LEU A 20 4.15 -9.12 -4.87
C LEU A 20 5.36 -8.35 -5.43
N ALA A 21 6.01 -7.54 -4.59
CA ALA A 21 7.22 -6.82 -4.94
C ALA A 21 8.34 -7.78 -5.40
N GLY A 22 8.54 -8.88 -4.67
CA GLY A 22 9.49 -9.93 -5.03
C GLY A 22 9.14 -10.63 -6.35
N ALA A 23 7.87 -10.94 -6.59
CA ALA A 23 7.40 -11.57 -7.82
C ALA A 23 7.59 -10.66 -9.05
N LEU A 24 7.35 -9.34 -8.90
CA LEU A 24 7.65 -8.34 -9.94
C LEU A 24 9.15 -8.32 -10.27
N ARG A 25 10.02 -8.34 -9.27
CA ARG A 25 11.47 -8.42 -9.53
C ARG A 25 11.87 -9.74 -10.19
N ALA A 26 11.33 -10.86 -9.71
CA ALA A 26 11.60 -12.18 -10.26
C ALA A 26 11.11 -12.35 -11.70
N SER A 27 10.06 -11.63 -12.11
CA SER A 27 9.59 -11.60 -13.50
C SER A 27 10.44 -10.72 -14.44
N GLY A 28 11.47 -10.06 -13.91
CA GLY A 28 12.35 -9.16 -14.66
C GLY A 28 11.81 -7.73 -14.77
N TRP A 29 10.78 -7.37 -14.02
CA TRP A 29 10.27 -6.00 -13.99
C TRP A 29 11.29 -5.05 -13.36
N ARG A 30 11.64 -4.00 -14.11
CA ARG A 30 12.71 -3.04 -13.78
C ARG A 30 12.24 -1.66 -13.37
N GLY A 31 10.92 -1.46 -13.28
CA GLY A 31 10.35 -0.18 -12.84
C GLY A 31 10.61 0.11 -11.35
N GLU A 32 10.09 1.26 -10.91
CA GLU A 32 10.23 1.74 -9.53
C GLU A 32 9.19 1.10 -8.61
N LEU A 33 9.64 0.46 -7.53
CA LEU A 33 8.77 -0.05 -6.46
C LEU A 33 8.85 0.87 -5.25
N LEU A 34 7.85 1.74 -5.09
CA LEU A 34 7.78 2.68 -3.98
C LEU A 34 6.98 2.07 -2.82
N GLY A 35 7.54 2.13 -1.61
CA GLY A 35 6.83 1.79 -0.39
C GLY A 35 6.29 3.02 0.32
N TRP A 36 5.11 2.91 0.91
CA TRP A 36 4.57 3.92 1.82
C TRP A 36 4.04 3.28 3.09
N GLY A 37 4.17 3.99 4.21
CA GLY A 37 3.38 3.70 5.41
C GLY A 37 3.30 4.88 6.39
N PRO A 38 2.25 4.93 7.23
CA PRO A 38 2.03 6.04 8.14
C PRO A 38 3.02 5.97 9.32
N GLY A 39 3.84 7.01 9.42
CA GLY A 39 4.91 7.14 10.41
C GLY A 39 6.19 6.38 10.02
N ASN A 40 7.28 6.59 10.76
CA ASN A 40 8.60 6.06 10.40
C ASN A 40 8.64 4.52 10.57
N PRO A 41 8.64 3.71 9.48
CA PRO A 41 8.67 2.26 9.62
C PRO A 41 10.04 1.84 10.17
N PRO A 42 10.11 0.80 11.01
CA PRO A 42 11.40 0.28 11.44
C PRO A 42 12.16 -0.24 10.21
N TRP A 43 13.39 0.24 10.00
CA TRP A 43 14.25 -0.16 8.88
C TRP A 43 14.50 -1.68 8.81
N SER A 44 14.31 -2.42 9.92
CA SER A 44 14.36 -3.88 9.95
C SER A 44 13.22 -4.54 9.17
N ALA A 45 12.03 -3.91 9.15
CA ALA A 45 10.98 -4.26 8.22
C ALA A 45 11.54 -4.04 6.83
N VAL A 46 11.93 -2.81 6.46
CA VAL A 46 12.45 -2.38 5.13
C VAL A 46 13.49 -3.33 4.51
N LYS A 47 14.40 -3.90 5.30
CA LYS A 47 15.39 -4.89 4.83
C LYS A 47 14.78 -6.17 4.26
N HIS A 48 13.64 -6.63 4.76
CA HIS A 48 12.92 -7.78 4.21
C HIS A 48 12.23 -7.46 2.87
N TRP A 49 12.21 -6.20 2.46
CA TRP A 49 11.56 -5.72 1.24
C TRP A 49 12.58 -5.29 0.20
N GLY A 50 13.74 -5.95 0.12
CA GLY A 50 14.87 -5.61 -0.77
C GLY A 50 14.55 -5.53 -2.27
N SER A 51 13.28 -5.66 -2.65
CA SER A 51 12.73 -5.37 -3.98
C SER A 51 12.29 -3.91 -4.18
N LEU A 52 12.02 -3.15 -3.10
CA LEU A 52 11.62 -1.74 -3.15
C LEU A 52 12.80 -0.86 -3.61
N THR A 53 12.52 0.15 -4.43
CA THR A 53 13.49 1.17 -4.87
C THR A 53 13.51 2.39 -3.96
N GLY A 54 12.43 2.64 -3.21
CA GLY A 54 12.33 3.77 -2.31
C GLY A 54 11.20 3.61 -1.29
N ILE A 55 11.24 4.45 -0.25
CA ILE A 55 10.17 4.58 0.75
C ILE A 55 9.90 6.06 0.99
N SER A 56 8.62 6.43 1.01
CA SER A 56 8.17 7.76 1.42
C SER A 56 7.17 7.65 2.56
N LEU A 57 7.13 8.68 3.40
CA LEU A 57 6.13 8.85 4.47
C LEU A 57 4.98 9.76 4.03
N ASP A 58 5.17 10.47 2.92
CA ASP A 58 4.17 11.36 2.36
C ASP A 58 3.32 10.58 1.35
N LEU A 59 2.02 10.52 1.62
CA LEU A 59 1.07 9.76 0.79
C LEU A 59 0.85 10.46 -0.54
N GLU A 60 0.81 11.80 -0.55
CA GLU A 60 0.52 12.59 -1.74
C GLU A 60 1.60 12.43 -2.81
N SER A 61 2.88 12.56 -2.44
CA SER A 61 4.00 12.29 -3.37
C SER A 61 3.97 10.88 -3.96
N VAL A 62 3.73 9.86 -3.13
CA VAL A 62 3.70 8.46 -3.59
C VAL A 62 2.56 8.22 -4.58
N VAL A 63 1.39 8.80 -4.32
CA VAL A 63 0.25 8.68 -5.22
C VAL A 63 0.52 9.41 -6.54
N ALA A 64 1.19 10.56 -6.50
CA ALA A 64 1.48 11.37 -7.69
C ALA A 64 2.59 10.82 -8.60
N GLU A 65 3.51 10.03 -8.04
CA GLU A 65 4.61 9.42 -8.80
C GLU A 65 4.26 8.04 -9.38
N ALA A 66 3.21 7.39 -8.88
CA ALA A 66 2.85 6.03 -9.24
C ALA A 66 1.99 5.98 -10.51
N ASP A 67 2.25 5.02 -11.40
CA ASP A 67 1.31 4.64 -12.47
C ASP A 67 0.27 3.61 -11.98
N MET A 68 0.62 2.86 -10.93
CA MET A 68 -0.23 1.87 -10.29
C MET A 68 0.01 1.85 -8.77
N ILE A 69 -1.07 1.74 -8.01
CA ILE A 69 -1.07 1.74 -6.55
C ILE A 69 -1.71 0.46 -6.05
N VAL A 70 -1.00 -0.25 -5.17
CA VAL A 70 -1.47 -1.46 -4.49
C VAL A 70 -1.61 -1.19 -3.00
N VAL A 71 -2.84 -1.19 -2.51
CA VAL A 71 -3.13 -1.05 -1.08
C VAL A 71 -3.06 -2.41 -0.40
N GLY A 72 -1.93 -2.69 0.24
CA GLY A 72 -1.68 -3.91 1.01
C GLY A 72 -1.92 -3.72 2.51
N ALA A 73 -3.02 -3.07 2.83
CA ALA A 73 -3.44 -2.76 4.19
C ALA A 73 -4.29 -3.86 4.84
N PRO A 74 -4.29 -4.02 6.18
CA PRO A 74 -5.35 -4.74 6.90
C PRO A 74 -6.73 -4.30 6.45
N PRO A 75 -7.70 -5.22 6.29
CA PRO A 75 -9.03 -4.92 5.75
C PRO A 75 -9.66 -3.61 6.24
N GLN A 76 -9.68 -3.39 7.55
CA GLN A 76 -10.24 -2.19 8.16
C GLN A 76 -9.47 -0.92 7.76
N ALA A 77 -8.15 -0.98 7.77
CA ALA A 77 -7.31 0.14 7.35
C ALA A 77 -7.38 0.39 5.83
N THR A 78 -7.64 -0.65 5.02
CA THR A 78 -7.94 -0.48 3.59
C THR A 78 -9.23 0.33 3.40
N VAL A 79 -10.29 0.00 4.16
CA VAL A 79 -11.58 0.72 4.10
C VAL A 79 -11.39 2.21 4.40
N GLU A 80 -10.51 2.54 5.34
CA GLU A 80 -10.22 3.92 5.74
C GLU A 80 -9.31 4.66 4.73
N LEU A 81 -8.27 3.99 4.23
CA LEU A 81 -7.24 4.60 3.38
C LEU A 81 -7.66 4.74 1.91
N LEU A 82 -8.38 3.76 1.38
CA LEU A 82 -8.63 3.66 -0.05
C LEU A 82 -9.44 4.84 -0.63
N PRO A 83 -10.44 5.43 0.07
CA PRO A 83 -11.12 6.63 -0.41
C PRO A 83 -10.18 7.84 -0.57
N GLU A 84 -9.25 8.06 0.35
CA GLU A 84 -8.25 9.13 0.29
C GLU A 84 -7.29 8.91 -0.89
N VAL A 85 -6.80 7.69 -1.07
CA VAL A 85 -5.94 7.30 -2.20
C VAL A 85 -6.62 7.56 -3.53
N ILE A 86 -7.90 7.22 -3.67
CA ILE A 86 -8.67 7.48 -4.89
C ILE A 86 -8.84 8.99 -5.12
N ALA A 87 -9.10 9.77 -4.08
CA ALA A 87 -9.21 11.22 -4.20
C ALA A 87 -7.90 11.85 -4.69
N LEU A 88 -6.76 11.44 -4.12
CA LEU A 88 -5.42 11.87 -4.53
C LEU A 88 -5.08 11.41 -5.96
N ALA A 89 -5.42 10.17 -6.32
CA ALA A 89 -5.17 9.61 -7.66
C ALA A 89 -5.87 10.44 -8.75
N ARG A 90 -7.09 10.93 -8.47
CA ARG A 90 -7.85 11.80 -9.39
C ARG A 90 -7.20 13.15 -9.61
N SER A 91 -6.47 13.68 -8.64
CA SER A 91 -5.72 14.93 -8.79
C SER A 91 -4.32 14.74 -9.40
N SER A 92 -3.88 13.51 -9.62
CA SER A 92 -2.46 13.20 -9.86
C SER A 92 -2.19 12.23 -11.03
N GLY A 93 -2.99 12.30 -12.09
CA GLY A 93 -2.74 11.56 -13.33
C GLY A 93 -3.47 10.22 -13.45
N GLU A 94 -4.39 9.92 -12.51
CA GLU A 94 -5.31 8.78 -12.54
C GLU A 94 -4.64 7.40 -12.62
N PRO A 95 -3.73 7.06 -11.69
CA PRO A 95 -3.14 5.73 -11.64
C PRO A 95 -4.18 4.63 -11.40
N ILE A 96 -3.80 3.42 -11.76
CA ILE A 96 -4.61 2.24 -11.43
C ILE A 96 -4.49 1.95 -9.94
N VAL A 97 -5.60 2.04 -9.21
CA VAL A 97 -5.65 1.73 -7.79
C VAL A 97 -6.28 0.35 -7.57
N THR A 98 -5.62 -0.50 -6.79
CA THR A 98 -6.12 -1.83 -6.41
C THR A 98 -5.79 -2.17 -4.96
N ASP A 99 -6.48 -3.15 -4.39
CA ASP A 99 -6.32 -3.56 -2.99
C ASP A 99 -6.16 -5.07 -2.82
N LEU A 100 -5.51 -5.47 -1.72
CA LEU A 100 -5.28 -6.87 -1.36
C LEU A 100 -6.18 -7.37 -0.21
N ALA A 101 -7.16 -6.58 0.24
CA ALA A 101 -8.05 -6.95 1.32
C ALA A 101 -9.04 -8.05 0.88
N SER A 102 -9.38 -8.94 1.81
CA SER A 102 -10.24 -10.10 1.56
C SER A 102 -11.74 -9.83 1.75
N ILE A 103 -12.17 -8.57 1.95
CA ILE A 103 -13.57 -8.19 2.24
C ILE A 103 -14.18 -7.31 1.13
N LYS A 104 -14.19 -7.82 -0.11
CA LYS A 104 -14.45 -7.01 -1.31
C LYS A 104 -15.77 -6.24 -1.33
N SER A 105 -16.87 -6.77 -0.78
CA SER A 105 -18.13 -6.02 -0.73
C SER A 105 -17.98 -4.72 0.08
N VAL A 106 -17.37 -4.81 1.27
CA VAL A 106 -17.13 -3.66 2.14
C VAL A 106 -16.16 -2.66 1.49
N ILE A 107 -15.14 -3.16 0.79
CA ILE A 107 -14.21 -2.30 0.03
C ILE A 107 -14.95 -1.54 -1.07
N VAL A 108 -15.75 -2.24 -1.88
CA VAL A 108 -16.52 -1.64 -2.97
C VAL A 108 -17.49 -0.59 -2.41
N ASP A 109 -18.23 -0.91 -1.36
CA ASP A 109 -19.16 0.01 -0.72
C ASP A 109 -18.45 1.29 -0.22
N ALA A 110 -17.24 1.14 0.35
CA ALA A 110 -16.45 2.25 0.85
C ALA A 110 -15.95 3.19 -0.26
N VAL A 111 -15.60 2.65 -1.44
CA VAL A 111 -15.06 3.45 -2.55
C VAL A 111 -16.11 3.93 -3.53
N GLN A 112 -17.31 3.34 -3.52
CA GLN A 112 -18.40 3.67 -4.45
C GLN A 112 -18.65 5.17 -4.61
N PRO A 113 -18.66 6.00 -3.53
CA PRO A 113 -18.83 7.44 -3.66
C PRO A 113 -17.66 8.13 -4.39
N ALA A 114 -16.45 7.61 -4.26
CA ALA A 114 -15.23 8.17 -4.84
C ALA A 114 -15.07 7.83 -6.33
N ILE A 115 -15.67 6.72 -6.80
CA ILE A 115 -15.50 6.18 -8.16
C ILE A 115 -16.68 6.41 -9.10
N ALA A 116 -17.72 7.13 -8.68
CA ALA A 116 -19.00 7.25 -9.38
C ALA A 116 -18.94 7.80 -10.84
N ASN A 117 -17.79 8.32 -11.29
CA ASN A 117 -17.61 8.92 -12.62
C ASN A 117 -16.32 8.46 -13.33
N LEU A 118 -15.79 7.28 -12.99
CA LEU A 118 -14.58 6.77 -13.67
C LEU A 118 -14.91 6.28 -15.09
N SER A 119 -14.04 6.62 -16.04
CA SER A 119 -14.12 6.12 -17.42
C SER A 119 -13.54 4.70 -17.50
N PRO A 120 -14.14 3.78 -18.29
CA PRO A 120 -13.72 2.38 -18.37
C PRO A 120 -12.48 2.13 -19.25
N ASP A 121 -11.88 3.18 -19.82
CA ASP A 121 -10.82 3.04 -20.83
C ASP A 121 -9.46 2.86 -20.15
N ILE A 122 -8.99 1.60 -20.03
CA ILE A 122 -7.74 1.25 -19.35
C ILE A 122 -6.62 1.02 -20.38
N ARG A 123 -5.59 1.87 -20.33
CA ARG A 123 -4.31 1.68 -21.06
C ARG A 123 -3.20 1.47 -20.04
N LEU A 124 -2.75 0.23 -19.89
CA LEU A 124 -1.69 -0.13 -18.94
C LEU A 124 -0.29 0.17 -19.52
N ARG A 125 0.40 1.18 -18.97
CA ARG A 125 1.86 1.34 -19.02
C ARG A 125 2.32 1.73 -17.61
N ALA A 126 2.95 0.81 -16.89
CA ALA A 126 3.46 1.08 -15.54
C ALA A 126 4.99 1.09 -15.54
N ALA A 127 5.57 2.26 -15.36
CA ALA A 127 6.98 2.50 -15.05
C ALA A 127 7.21 2.54 -13.53
N SER A 128 6.21 2.94 -12.74
CA SER A 128 6.25 2.99 -11.27
C SER A 128 5.04 2.30 -10.63
N ILE A 129 5.29 1.52 -9.57
CA ILE A 129 4.26 0.87 -8.76
C ILE A 129 4.49 1.26 -7.29
N ALA A 130 3.47 1.85 -6.67
CA ALA A 130 3.45 2.14 -5.25
C ALA A 130 2.72 1.04 -4.47
N VAL A 131 3.25 0.72 -3.29
CA VAL A 131 2.69 -0.26 -2.35
C VAL A 131 2.42 0.44 -1.02
N LEU A 132 1.14 0.57 -0.65
CA LEU A 132 0.69 1.31 0.53
C LEU A 132 0.42 0.37 1.71
N MET A 133 1.01 0.66 2.88
CA MET A 133 0.99 -0.17 4.09
C MET A 133 0.62 0.64 5.34
N PRO A 134 -0.48 0.38 6.05
CA PRO A 134 -0.77 0.99 7.34
C PRO A 134 -0.06 0.29 8.50
N ARG A 135 -0.07 0.95 9.67
CA ARG A 135 0.44 0.38 10.93
C ARG A 135 -0.16 -1.00 11.23
N SER A 136 0.66 -1.85 11.84
CA SER A 136 0.22 -3.07 12.52
C SER A 136 -0.90 -2.75 13.52
N LEU A 137 -2.02 -3.49 13.46
CA LEU A 137 -3.21 -3.33 14.31
C LEU A 137 -2.96 -3.48 15.83
N HIS A 138 -1.74 -3.82 16.25
CA HIS A 138 -1.42 -4.03 17.67
C HIS A 138 -1.37 -2.74 18.50
N SER A 139 -1.37 -1.55 17.88
CA SER A 139 -1.38 -0.28 18.64
C SER A 139 -2.77 0.25 19.02
N LEU A 140 -3.87 -0.42 18.64
CA LEU A 140 -5.24 0.00 19.01
C LEU A 140 -5.73 -0.55 20.36
N ARG A 141 -4.89 -1.29 21.10
CA ARG A 141 -5.21 -1.80 22.45
C ARG A 141 -4.42 -1.18 23.61
N ALA A 142 -3.62 -0.15 23.36
CA ALA A 142 -2.92 0.59 24.40
C ALA A 142 -3.65 1.92 24.70
N GLY A 143 -4.89 1.80 25.15
CA GLY A 143 -5.77 2.94 25.43
C GLY A 143 -6.96 2.52 26.30
N ARG A 144 -6.66 1.96 27.47
CA ARG A 144 -7.54 1.94 28.65
C ARG A 144 -6.68 2.16 29.88
#